data_AF-A0A7C3NWG8-F1
#
_entry.id   AF-A0A7C3NWG8-F1
#
_cell.length_a   1.000
_cell.length_b   1.000
_cell.length_c   1.000
_cell.angle_alpha   90.00
_cell.angle_beta   90.00
_cell.angle_gamma   90.00
#
_symmetry.space_group_name_H-M   'P 1'
#
loop_
_entity.id
_entity.type
_entity.pdbx_description
1 polymer ?
#
loop_
_entity_poly.entity_id
_entity_poly.type
_entity_poly.pdbx_seq_one_letter_code
_entity_poly.pdbx_strand_id
1 'polypeptide(L)'
;LAEGNRTPFDIPEAESELVAGYVTEYSGMRFLFFFFAEWGNLYVIGAVATTLFLGGWQVPPLPIFEGRPILLGAAQFATFFLKAYLWVFVAMWVRATLPRVRVDQLMALCWKYMVPLSFLCMLGTIGFMFVPEDIRRIVGAVTLGFAVAVLIIFFLRVAFQIRHARPELYLKPHI
;
A
#
# COMPACT_ATOMS: atom_id res chain seq x y z
N LEU A 1 6.53 1.85 -1.44
CA LEU A 1 6.80 1.11 -2.70
C LEU A 1 8.06 1.63 -3.39
N ALA A 2 8.11 2.92 -3.77
CA ALA A 2 9.31 3.52 -4.39
C ALA A 2 10.55 3.49 -3.47
N GLU A 3 10.41 3.84 -2.19
CA GLU A 3 11.50 3.80 -1.20
C GLU A 3 12.03 2.38 -0.92
N GLY A 4 11.18 1.36 -1.09
CA GLY A 4 11.53 -0.04 -0.87
C GLY A 4 12.16 -0.70 -2.09
N ASN A 5 12.47 0.06 -3.15
CA ASN A 5 13.02 -0.42 -4.44
C ASN A 5 12.27 -1.63 -4.99
N ARG A 6 10.95 -1.69 -4.81
CA ARG A 6 10.13 -2.84 -5.26
C ARG A 6 9.60 -2.59 -6.65
N THR A 7 9.70 -3.62 -7.50
CA THR A 7 8.94 -3.76 -8.76
C THR A 7 7.52 -3.19 -8.58
N PRO A 8 7.10 -2.17 -9.34
CA PRO A 8 7.65 -1.68 -10.62
C PRO A 8 8.70 -0.54 -10.54
N PHE A 9 9.18 -0.20 -9.34
CA PHE A 9 10.11 0.90 -9.05
C PHE A 9 11.53 0.40 -8.65
N ASP A 10 11.93 -0.78 -9.12
CA ASP A 10 13.21 -1.47 -8.87
C ASP A 10 14.40 -0.91 -9.68
N ILE A 11 14.51 0.41 -9.76
CA ILE A 11 15.46 1.14 -10.63
C ILE A 11 16.93 0.94 -10.24
N PRO A 12 17.34 0.95 -8.95
CA PRO A 12 18.75 0.79 -8.59
C PRO A 12 19.32 -0.59 -8.92
N GLU A 13 18.44 -1.59 -9.08
CA GLU A 13 18.82 -2.92 -9.56
C GLU A 13 19.04 -2.85 -11.08
N ALA A 14 18.14 -2.18 -11.82
CA ALA A 14 18.04 -2.17 -13.29
C ALA A 14 19.03 -1.31 -14.09
N GLU A 15 19.50 -0.17 -13.60
CA GLU A 15 20.25 0.78 -14.45
C GLU A 15 21.74 0.45 -14.57
N SER A 16 22.25 -0.38 -13.66
CA SER A 16 23.65 -0.84 -13.63
C SER A 16 23.80 -2.31 -14.07
N GLU A 17 22.70 -3.02 -14.33
CA GLU A 17 22.72 -4.47 -14.51
C GLU A 17 22.76 -4.94 -15.99
N LEU A 18 23.96 -5.27 -16.45
CA LEU A 18 24.16 -6.61 -17.02
C LEU A 18 24.44 -7.65 -15.91
N VAL A 19 24.46 -7.25 -14.63
CA VAL A 19 24.74 -8.06 -13.45
C VAL A 19 23.96 -7.50 -12.25
N ALA A 20 23.08 -8.29 -11.63
CA ALA A 20 22.28 -7.90 -10.47
C ALA A 20 23.20 -7.61 -9.26
N GLY A 21 23.40 -6.33 -8.91
CA GLY A 21 24.47 -5.84 -8.04
C GLY A 21 24.73 -6.66 -6.77
N TYR A 22 24.01 -6.37 -5.66
CA TYR A 22 24.26 -7.06 -4.38
C TYR A 22 23.91 -8.55 -4.41
N VAL A 23 23.10 -8.99 -5.36
CA VAL A 23 22.71 -10.40 -5.56
C VAL A 23 23.87 -11.23 -6.11
N THR A 24 24.79 -10.62 -6.86
CA THR A 24 25.98 -11.29 -7.42
C THR A 24 27.26 -11.02 -6.64
N GLU A 25 27.35 -9.90 -5.92
CA GLU A 25 28.53 -9.52 -5.14
C GLU A 25 28.61 -10.19 -3.76
N TYR A 26 27.47 -10.57 -3.17
CA TYR A 26 27.42 -11.15 -1.82
C TYR A 26 26.94 -12.60 -1.83
N SER A 27 27.58 -13.45 -1.00
CA SER A 27 27.24 -14.86 -0.85
C SER A 27 26.97 -15.23 0.63
N GLY A 28 26.24 -16.33 0.83
CA GLY A 28 25.96 -16.92 2.14
C GLY A 28 25.14 -16.02 3.07
N MET A 29 25.61 -15.82 4.30
CA MET A 29 24.88 -15.07 5.33
C MET A 29 24.74 -13.58 5.01
N ARG A 30 25.72 -12.99 4.31
CA ARG A 30 25.68 -11.56 3.94
C ARG A 30 24.53 -11.28 2.97
N PHE A 31 24.35 -12.17 1.99
CA PHE A 31 23.21 -12.14 1.08
C PHE A 31 21.87 -12.21 1.83
N LEU A 32 21.75 -13.12 2.80
CA LEU A 32 20.54 -13.27 3.60
C LEU A 32 20.16 -11.98 4.35
N PHE A 33 21.14 -11.26 4.91
CA PHE A 33 20.86 -9.99 5.59
C PHE A 33 20.37 -8.89 4.65
N PHE A 34 20.86 -8.84 3.40
CA PHE A 34 20.33 -7.90 2.40
C PHE A 34 18.87 -8.21 2.07
N PHE A 35 18.53 -9.47 1.81
CA PHE A 35 17.14 -9.88 1.59
C PHE A 35 16.25 -9.62 2.80
N PHE A 36 16.74 -9.95 4.01
CA PHE A 36 16.00 -9.70 5.23
C PHE A 36 15.73 -8.20 5.44
N ALA A 37 16.73 -7.34 5.21
CA ALA A 37 16.57 -5.90 5.31
C ALA A 37 15.58 -5.34 4.28
N GLU A 38 15.66 -5.81 3.03
CA GLU A 38 14.78 -5.35 1.96
C GLU A 38 13.33 -5.76 2.21
N TRP A 39 13.08 -7.00 2.63
CA TRP A 39 11.73 -7.51 2.96
C TRP A 39 11.22 -6.95 4.29
N GLY A 40 12.13 -6.76 5.25
CA GLY A 40 11.85 -6.08 6.51
C GLY A 40 11.43 -4.62 6.31
N ASN A 41 12.08 -3.89 5.39
CA ASN A 41 11.73 -2.51 5.07
C ASN A 41 10.28 -2.42 4.57
N LEU A 42 9.86 -3.34 3.70
CA LEU A 42 8.47 -3.38 3.22
C LEU A 42 7.46 -3.52 4.37
N TYR A 43 7.76 -4.37 5.35
CA TYR A 43 6.94 -4.51 6.54
C TYR A 43 6.97 -3.25 7.42
N VAL A 44 8.13 -2.62 7.62
CA VAL A 44 8.27 -1.39 8.40
C VAL A 44 7.46 -0.25 7.79
N ILE A 45 7.54 -0.05 6.48
CA ILE A 45 6.73 0.95 5.78
C ILE A 45 5.23 0.64 5.95
N GLY A 46 4.83 -0.63 5.82
CA GLY A 46 3.45 -1.07 6.07
C GLY A 46 2.99 -0.83 7.51
N ALA A 47 3.87 -1.00 8.49
CA ALA A 47 3.60 -0.73 9.89
C ALA A 47 3.42 0.77 10.14
N VAL A 48 4.27 1.64 9.58
CA VAL A 48 4.14 3.10 9.64
C VAL A 48 2.86 3.58 8.95
N ALA A 49 2.53 3.02 7.78
CA ALA A 49 1.28 3.34 7.10
C ALA A 49 0.05 2.94 7.93
N THR A 50 0.13 1.79 8.62
CA THR A 50 -0.94 1.29 9.49
C THR A 50 -1.16 2.19 10.70
N THR A 51 -0.08 2.65 11.36
CA THR A 51 -0.19 3.56 12.50
C THR A 51 -0.75 4.92 12.12
N LEU A 52 -0.30 5.49 10.99
CA LEU A 52 -0.69 6.83 10.57
C LEU A 52 -2.09 6.90 9.96
N PHE A 53 -2.47 5.91 9.13
CA PHE A 53 -3.68 6.01 8.30
C PHE A 53 -4.79 5.02 8.67
N LEU A 54 -4.47 3.84 9.24
CA LEU A 54 -5.44 2.78 9.52
C LEU A 54 -5.83 2.68 11.01
N GLY A 55 -5.58 3.73 11.79
CA GLY A 55 -5.89 3.78 13.22
C GLY A 55 -5.05 2.81 14.07
N GLY A 56 -3.92 2.34 13.54
CA GLY A 56 -2.99 1.45 14.23
C GLY A 56 -3.67 0.24 14.84
N TRP A 57 -3.62 0.18 16.18
CA TRP A 57 -3.99 -0.94 17.02
C TRP A 57 -5.42 -0.81 17.55
N GLN A 58 -6.14 0.24 17.16
CA GLN A 58 -7.50 0.48 17.62
C GLN A 58 -8.44 -0.60 17.08
N VAL A 59 -9.14 -1.23 18.02
CA VAL A 59 -10.24 -2.16 17.77
C VAL A 59 -11.53 -1.46 18.22
N PRO A 60 -12.64 -1.57 17.46
CA PRO A 60 -13.92 -1.01 17.88
C PRO A 60 -14.30 -1.43 19.31
N PRO A 61 -14.85 -0.53 20.14
CA PRO A 61 -15.26 -0.86 21.49
C PRO A 61 -16.47 -1.79 21.42
N LEU A 62 -16.21 -3.10 21.42
CA LEU A 62 -17.22 -4.14 21.46
C LEU A 62 -17.38 -4.64 22.89
N PRO A 63 -18.62 -4.95 23.34
CA PRO A 63 -18.89 -5.47 24.70
C PRO A 63 -18.12 -6.75 25.04
N ILE A 64 -17.64 -7.48 24.02
CA ILE A 64 -16.84 -8.70 24.14
C ILE A 64 -15.49 -8.45 24.84
N PHE A 65 -14.98 -7.22 24.76
CA PHE A 65 -13.67 -6.85 25.34
C PHE A 65 -13.77 -6.26 26.75
N GLU A 66 -14.98 -5.96 27.23
CA GLU A 66 -15.18 -5.40 28.56
C GLU A 66 -14.85 -6.46 29.63
N GLY A 67 -13.90 -6.12 30.52
CA GLY A 67 -13.45 -6.99 31.61
C GLY A 67 -12.45 -8.09 31.22
N ARG A 68 -11.99 -8.16 29.96
CA ARG A 68 -11.02 -9.18 29.51
C ARG A 68 -9.76 -8.55 28.87
N PRO A 69 -8.80 -8.06 29.69
CA PRO A 69 -7.64 -7.31 29.20
C PRO A 69 -6.72 -8.13 28.28
N ILE A 70 -6.60 -9.44 28.52
CA ILE A 70 -5.77 -10.33 27.70
C ILE A 70 -6.34 -10.48 26.29
N LEU A 71 -7.66 -10.65 26.16
CA LEU A 71 -8.34 -10.76 24.86
C LEU A 71 -8.28 -9.45 24.08
N LEU A 72 -8.41 -8.31 24.78
CA LEU A 72 -8.24 -7.00 24.15
C LEU A 72 -6.81 -6.83 23.62
N GLY A 73 -5.79 -7.14 24.42
CA GLY A 73 -4.38 -7.05 23.98
C GLY A 73 -4.08 -7.96 22.79
N ALA A 74 -4.57 -9.20 22.81
CA ALA A 74 -4.44 -10.13 21.69
C ALA A 74 -5.15 -9.62 20.42
N ALA A 75 -6.35 -9.05 20.56
CA ALA A 75 -7.10 -8.49 19.44
C ALA A 75 -6.43 -7.25 18.85
N GLN A 76 -5.88 -6.35 19.69
CA GLN A 76 -5.13 -5.18 19.25
C GLN A 76 -3.86 -5.58 18.49
N PHE A 77 -3.10 -6.54 19.01
CA PHE A 77 -1.93 -7.09 18.36
C PHE A 77 -2.29 -7.74 17.01
N ALA A 78 -3.26 -8.64 16.99
CA ALA A 78 -3.70 -9.32 15.78
C ALA A 78 -4.19 -8.32 14.71
N THR A 79 -4.95 -7.31 15.11
CA THR A 79 -5.46 -6.27 14.22
C THR A 79 -4.34 -5.45 13.60
N PHE A 80 -3.33 -5.06 14.40
CA PHE A 80 -2.18 -4.32 13.90
C PHE A 80 -1.39 -5.12 12.87
N PHE A 81 -1.04 -6.36 13.20
CA PHE A 81 -0.30 -7.23 12.29
C PHE A 81 -1.08 -7.52 11.02
N LEU A 82 -2.40 -7.78 11.12
CA LEU A 82 -3.24 -8.01 9.95
C LEU A 82 -3.27 -6.79 9.02
N LYS A 83 -3.41 -5.58 9.56
CA LYS A 83 -3.39 -4.34 8.77
C LYS A 83 -2.01 -4.08 8.14
N ALA A 84 -0.92 -4.35 8.87
CA ALA A 84 0.43 -4.22 8.33
C ALA A 84 0.72 -5.24 7.21
N TYR A 85 0.29 -6.50 7.39
CA TYR A 85 0.39 -7.53 6.35
C TYR A 85 -0.50 -7.24 5.14
N LEU A 86 -1.63 -6.56 5.32
CA LEU A 86 -2.46 -6.10 4.20
C LEU A 86 -1.67 -5.16 3.28
N TRP A 87 -0.84 -4.27 3.82
CA TRP A 87 0.03 -3.42 2.99
C TRP A 87 1.08 -4.22 2.23
N VAL A 88 1.68 -5.24 2.88
CA VAL A 88 2.60 -6.16 2.21
C VAL A 88 1.87 -6.92 1.09
N PHE A 89 0.65 -7.39 1.34
CA PHE A 89 -0.17 -8.05 0.34
C PHE A 89 -0.48 -7.13 -0.86
N VAL A 90 -0.86 -5.88 -0.61
CA VAL A 90 -1.07 -4.87 -1.67
C VAL A 90 0.20 -4.65 -2.47
N ALA A 91 1.36 -4.57 -1.82
CA ALA A 91 2.64 -4.43 -2.50
C ALA A 91 2.97 -5.63 -3.40
N MET A 92 2.70 -6.85 -2.92
CA MET A 92 2.86 -8.07 -3.71
C MET A 92 1.89 -8.13 -4.89
N TRP A 93 0.66 -7.67 -4.69
CA TRP A 93 -0.34 -7.61 -5.75
C TRP A 93 0.05 -6.59 -6.83
N VAL A 94 0.53 -5.41 -6.43
CA VAL A 94 1.04 -4.39 -7.37
C VAL A 94 2.22 -4.93 -8.18
N ARG A 95 3.16 -5.64 -7.54
CA ARG A 95 4.26 -6.32 -8.23
C ARG A 95 3.77 -7.32 -9.27
N ALA A 96 2.70 -8.06 -8.98
CA ALA A 96 2.16 -9.06 -9.90
C ALA A 96 1.38 -8.47 -11.08
N THR A 97 0.88 -7.23 -10.97
CA THR A 97 -0.06 -6.64 -11.93
C THR A 97 0.56 -5.57 -12.82
N LEU A 98 1.54 -4.81 -12.33
CA LEU A 98 2.09 -3.66 -13.06
C LEU A 98 3.41 -4.00 -13.74
N PRO A 99 3.60 -3.55 -15.00
CA PRO A 99 4.90 -3.60 -15.65
C PRO A 99 5.86 -2.58 -15.00
N ARG A 100 7.17 -2.80 -15.18
CA ARG A 100 8.22 -1.90 -14.68
C ARG A 100 8.09 -0.49 -15.27
N VAL A 101 8.39 0.52 -14.47
CA VAL A 101 8.29 1.95 -14.82
C VAL A 101 9.69 2.55 -14.96
N ARG A 102 9.90 3.41 -15.95
CA ARG A 102 11.18 4.10 -16.18
C ARG A 102 11.43 5.20 -15.13
N VAL A 103 12.69 5.48 -14.80
CA VAL A 103 13.09 6.56 -13.85
C VAL A 103 12.48 7.90 -14.20
N ASP A 104 12.52 8.28 -15.47
CA ASP A 104 11.98 9.57 -15.92
C ASP A 104 10.49 9.71 -15.60
N GLN A 105 9.74 8.62 -15.75
CA GLN A 105 8.31 8.57 -15.44
C GLN A 105 8.07 8.57 -13.94
N LEU A 106 8.90 7.88 -13.16
CA LEU A 106 8.85 7.91 -11.70
C LEU A 106 9.16 9.32 -11.15
N MET A 107 10.21 9.95 -11.64
CA MET A 107 10.61 11.30 -11.23
C MET A 107 9.54 12.32 -11.59
N ALA A 108 8.94 12.21 -12.79
CA ALA A 108 7.78 13.01 -13.16
C ALA A 108 6.59 12.76 -12.24
N LEU A 109 6.28 11.50 -11.89
CA LEU A 109 5.21 11.17 -10.95
C LEU A 109 5.43 11.84 -9.58
N CYS A 110 6.61 11.66 -9.01
CA CYS A 110 6.97 12.18 -7.69
C CYS A 110 6.94 13.72 -7.66
N TRP A 111 7.65 14.37 -8.58
CA TRP A 111 7.83 15.82 -8.54
C TRP A 111 6.69 16.62 -9.15
N LYS A 112 6.10 16.15 -10.25
CA LYS A 112 5.05 16.90 -10.95
C LYS A 112 3.67 16.68 -10.35
N TYR A 113 3.41 15.50 -9.77
CA TYR A 113 2.08 15.14 -9.29
C TYR A 113 2.03 14.93 -7.79
N MET A 114 2.89 14.07 -7.21
CA MET A 114 2.76 13.72 -5.79
C MET A 114 3.11 14.87 -4.84
N VAL A 115 4.18 15.62 -5.11
CA VAL A 115 4.59 16.75 -4.27
C VAL A 115 3.56 17.88 -4.29
N PRO A 116 3.07 18.38 -5.45
CA PRO A 116 2.02 19.39 -5.44
C PRO A 116 0.72 18.89 -4.79
N LEU A 117 0.36 17.62 -5.01
CA LEU A 117 -0.83 17.02 -4.41
C LEU A 117 -0.73 16.95 -2.88
N SER A 118 0.45 16.63 -2.31
CA SER A 118 0.61 16.59 -0.85
C SER A 118 0.45 17.98 -0.23
N PHE A 119 0.97 19.02 -0.87
CA PHE A 119 0.74 20.40 -0.46
C PHE A 119 -0.74 20.80 -0.53
N LEU A 120 -1.45 20.42 -1.60
CA LEU A 120 -2.89 20.66 -1.70
C LEU A 120 -3.68 19.94 -0.61
N CYS A 121 -3.35 18.68 -0.30
CA CYS A 121 -3.98 17.94 0.78
C CYS A 121 -3.71 18.58 2.16
N MET A 122 -2.49 19.06 2.38
CA MET A 122 -2.12 19.77 3.61
C MET A 122 -2.91 21.06 3.77
N LEU A 123 -2.94 21.92 2.74
CA LEU A 123 -3.72 23.17 2.75
C LEU A 123 -5.22 22.89 2.87
N GLY A 124 -5.72 21.85 2.22
CA GLY A 124 -7.11 21.40 2.34
C GLY A 124 -7.47 20.99 3.76
N THR A 125 -6.56 20.30 4.46
CA THR A 125 -6.74 19.90 5.86
C THR A 125 -6.75 21.10 6.79
N ILE A 126 -5.87 22.08 6.54
CA ILE A 126 -5.86 23.36 7.27
C ILE A 126 -7.19 24.09 7.08
N GLY A 127 -7.66 24.23 5.83
CA GLY A 127 -8.95 24.86 5.53
C GLY A 127 -10.13 24.14 6.19
N PHE A 128 -10.11 22.81 6.21
CA PHE A 128 -11.14 21.99 6.87
C PHE A 128 -11.21 22.19 8.39
N MET A 129 -10.08 22.50 9.04
CA MET A 129 -10.03 22.73 10.48
C MET A 129 -10.76 24.02 10.91
N PHE A 130 -10.84 25.03 10.05
CA PHE A 130 -11.54 26.29 10.32
C PHE A 130 -13.07 26.20 10.15
N VAL A 131 -13.58 25.07 9.64
CA VAL A 131 -15.02 24.86 9.42
C VAL A 131 -15.72 24.55 10.76
N PRO A 132 -16.92 25.13 11.03
CA PRO A 132 -17.71 24.84 12.22
C PRO A 132 -17.99 23.33 12.40
N GLU A 133 -18.08 22.86 13.64
CA GLU A 133 -18.18 21.42 13.96
C GLU A 133 -19.34 20.69 13.26
N ASP A 134 -20.49 21.36 13.13
CA ASP A 134 -21.69 20.78 12.50
C ASP A 134 -21.47 20.51 11.01
N ILE A 135 -20.86 21.46 10.31
CA ILE A 135 -20.52 21.33 8.89
C ILE A 135 -19.37 20.34 8.72
N ARG A 136 -18.40 20.32 9.65
CA ARG A 136 -17.26 19.39 9.61
C ARG A 136 -17.68 17.92 9.67
N ARG A 137 -18.68 17.57 10.49
CA ARG A 137 -19.21 16.19 10.55
C ARG A 137 -19.93 15.78 9.27
N ILE A 138 -20.72 16.69 8.70
CA ILE A 138 -21.41 16.45 7.42
C ILE A 138 -20.39 16.29 6.30
N VAL A 139 -19.43 17.20 6.18
CA VAL A 139 -18.38 17.14 5.16
C VAL A 139 -17.51 15.90 5.36
N GLY A 140 -17.17 15.53 6.60
CA GLY A 140 -16.45 14.28 6.91
C GLY A 140 -17.24 13.02 6.52
N ALA A 141 -18.55 13.00 6.77
CA ALA A 141 -19.41 11.89 6.35
C ALA A 141 -19.56 11.83 4.83
N VAL A 142 -19.64 12.98 4.15
CA VAL A 142 -19.71 13.09 2.68
C VAL A 142 -18.40 12.65 2.04
N THR A 143 -17.24 13.08 2.56
CA THR A 143 -15.93 12.66 2.03
C THR A 143 -15.66 11.19 2.27
N LEU A 144 -16.05 10.65 3.43
CA LEU A 144 -15.98 9.22 3.71
C LEU A 144 -16.93 8.43 2.80
N GLY A 145 -18.16 8.91 2.61
CA GLY A 145 -19.13 8.32 1.68
C GLY A 145 -18.61 8.32 0.23
N PHE A 146 -17.99 9.42 -0.21
CA PHE A 146 -17.35 9.51 -1.51
C PHE A 146 -16.18 8.53 -1.64
N ALA A 147 -15.30 8.43 -0.64
CA ALA A 147 -14.20 7.48 -0.64
C ALA A 147 -14.68 6.02 -0.73
N VAL A 148 -15.73 5.67 0.02
CA VAL A 148 -16.37 4.35 -0.04
C VAL A 148 -17.00 4.10 -1.41
N ALA A 149 -17.69 5.08 -1.99
CA ALA A 149 -18.27 4.96 -3.32
C ALA A 149 -17.21 4.73 -4.41
N VAL A 150 -16.08 5.45 -4.36
CA VAL A 150 -14.94 5.25 -5.27
C VAL A 150 -14.39 3.82 -5.14
N LEU A 151 -14.23 3.32 -3.91
CA LEU A 151 -13.79 1.95 -3.67
C LEU A 151 -14.79 0.93 -4.25
N ILE A 152 -16.09 1.13 -4.04
CA ILE A 152 -17.13 0.25 -4.59
C ILE A 152 -17.10 0.26 -6.11
N ILE A 153 -17.05 1.43 -6.74
CA ILE A 153 -16.98 1.55 -8.21
C ILE A 153 -15.72 0.87 -8.74
N PHE A 154 -14.58 1.03 -8.06
CA PHE A 154 -13.34 0.34 -8.41
C PHE A 154 -13.53 -1.19 -8.38
N PHE A 155 -14.05 -1.75 -7.27
CA PHE A 155 -14.28 -3.19 -7.16
C PHE A 155 -15.33 -3.71 -8.16
N LEU A 156 -16.39 -2.95 -8.42
CA LEU A 156 -17.39 -3.29 -9.45
C LEU A 156 -16.77 -3.29 -10.84
N ARG A 157 -15.89 -2.32 -11.15
CA ARG A 157 -15.17 -2.25 -12.42
C ARG A 157 -14.20 -3.42 -12.55
N VAL A 158 -13.49 -3.79 -11.49
CA VAL A 158 -12.61 -4.96 -11.47
C VAL A 158 -13.41 -6.24 -11.69
N ALA A 159 -14.53 -6.42 -10.99
CA ALA A 159 -15.41 -7.57 -11.17
C ALA A 159 -16.00 -7.63 -12.59
N PHE A 160 -16.38 -6.48 -13.15
CA PHE A 160 -16.84 -6.37 -14.54
C PHE A 160 -15.74 -6.80 -15.52
N GLN A 161 -14.52 -6.29 -15.34
CA GLN A 161 -13.37 -6.63 -16.19
C GLN A 161 -13.02 -8.12 -16.08
N ILE A 162 -13.05 -8.72 -14.90
CA ILE A 162 -12.83 -10.17 -14.73
C ILE A 162 -13.91 -10.99 -15.44
N ARG A 163 -15.18 -10.57 -15.37
CA ARG A 163 -16.29 -11.27 -16.03
C ARG A 163 -16.26 -11.15 -17.56
N HIS A 164 -15.72 -10.05 -18.09
CA HIS A 164 -15.63 -9.78 -19.53
C HIS A 164 -14.25 -10.07 -20.12
N ALA A 165 -13.26 -10.37 -19.28
CA ALA A 165 -11.99 -10.92 -19.71
C ALA A 165 -12.28 -12.28 -20.34
N ARG A 166 -12.28 -12.32 -21.68
CA ARG A 166 -12.19 -13.60 -22.38
C ARG A 166 -10.76 -14.08 -22.18
N PRO A 167 -10.50 -15.14 -21.40
CA PRO A 167 -9.19 -15.74 -21.41
C PRO A 167 -9.00 -16.31 -22.82
N GLU A 168 -8.22 -15.63 -23.66
CA GLU A 168 -7.66 -16.30 -24.82
C GLU A 168 -6.69 -17.34 -24.29
N LEU A 169 -7.22 -18.54 -24.03
CA LEU A 169 -6.43 -19.75 -23.79
C LEU A 169 -5.65 -19.99 -25.07
N TYR A 170 -4.45 -19.44 -25.14
CA TYR A 170 -3.47 -19.75 -26.17
C TYR A 170 -2.94 -21.16 -25.89
N LEU A 171 -3.78 -22.17 -26.10
CA LEU A 171 -3.39 -23.56 -26.18
C LEU A 171 -2.54 -23.67 -27.45
N LYS A 172 -1.21 -23.60 -27.29
CA LYS A 172 -0.29 -23.99 -28.36
C LYS A 172 -0.60 -25.46 -28.69
N PRO A 173 -1.05 -25.80 -29.91
CA PRO A 173 -1.38 -27.18 -30.27
C PRO A 173 -0.12 -28.04 -30.55
N HIS A 174 1.05 -27.64 -30.07
CA HIS A 174 2.34 -28.29 -30.35
C HIS A 174 3.22 -28.34 -29.08
N ILE A 175 2.80 -29.11 -28.08
CA ILE A 175 3.66 -29.97 -27.26
C ILE A 175 2.90 -31.27 -27.08
#